data_AF-A0A350XPR5-F1
#
_entry.id   AF-A0A350XPR5-F1
#
_cell.length_a   1.000
_cell.length_b   1.000
_cell.length_c   1.000
_cell.angle_alpha   90.00
_cell.angle_beta   90.00
_cell.angle_gamma   90.00
#
_symmetry.space_group_name_H-M   'P 1'
#
loop_
_entity.id
_entity.type
_entity.pdbx_description
1 polymer ?
#
loop_
_entity_poly.entity_id
_entity_poly.type
_entity_poly.pdbx_seq_one_letter_code
_entity_poly.pdbx_strand_id
1 'polypeptide(L)'
;MSALDAVELVDALYRRAVETAAEIDDSSLAEWMEEAFAAVGHDRDQAKALRAAIRFARKLATRYASGASHLPDWRNGVDEALGSRGWEPQLDLVRHALATSPSAELFEAMKARHRAVHFNEWMEGVAYEAWRAPR
;
A
#
# COMPACT_ATOMS: atom_id res chain seq x y z
N MET A 1 12.01 -0.85 11.82
CA MET A 1 10.65 -0.58 11.31
C MET A 1 10.00 -1.90 10.93
N SER A 2 8.71 -2.02 11.16
CA SER A 2 7.90 -3.19 10.83
C SER A 2 7.39 -3.14 9.38
N ALA A 3 6.92 -4.25 8.84
CA ALA A 3 6.24 -4.26 7.55
C ALA A 3 4.92 -3.45 7.56
N LEU A 4 4.32 -3.25 8.74
CA LEU A 4 3.17 -2.36 8.89
C LEU A 4 3.56 -0.90 8.68
N ASP A 5 4.73 -0.49 9.15
CA ASP A 5 5.24 0.88 8.95
C ASP A 5 5.38 1.18 7.45
N ALA A 6 5.84 0.20 6.67
CA ALA A 6 5.94 0.33 5.21
C ALA A 6 4.57 0.45 4.52
N VAL A 7 3.56 -0.26 5.00
CA VAL A 7 2.17 -0.12 4.53
C VAL A 7 1.64 1.27 4.87
N GLU A 8 1.90 1.75 6.08
CA GLU A 8 1.45 3.07 6.54
C GLU A 8 2.10 4.21 5.75
N LEU A 9 3.36 4.05 5.33
CA LEU A 9 4.03 4.99 4.42
C LEU A 9 3.36 5.06 3.04
N VAL A 10 2.93 3.91 2.50
CA VAL A 10 2.18 3.86 1.23
C VAL A 10 0.79 4.48 1.39
N ASP A 11 0.09 4.19 2.49
CA ASP A 11 -1.20 4.80 2.82
C ASP A 11 -1.09 6.34 2.91
N ALA A 12 -0.06 6.84 3.59
CA ALA A 12 0.19 8.27 3.72
C ALA A 12 0.46 8.92 2.36
N LEU A 13 1.25 8.28 1.50
CA LEU A 13 1.50 8.75 0.14
C LEU A 13 0.22 8.82 -0.69
N TYR A 14 -0.61 7.78 -0.65
CA TYR A 14 -1.86 7.73 -1.42
C TYR A 14 -2.89 8.72 -0.90
N ARG A 15 -3.02 8.86 0.42
CA ARG A 15 -3.85 9.89 1.02
C ARG A 15 -3.44 11.27 0.52
N ARG A 16 -2.14 11.60 0.59
CA ARG A 16 -1.61 12.88 0.09
C ARG A 16 -1.92 13.07 -1.40
N ALA A 17 -1.78 12.02 -2.21
CA ALA A 17 -2.09 12.09 -3.64
C ALA A 17 -3.58 12.27 -3.96
N VAL A 18 -4.48 11.94 -3.04
CA VAL A 18 -5.93 12.13 -3.20
C VAL A 18 -6.41 13.46 -2.59
N GLU A 19 -5.90 13.81 -1.41
CA GLU A 19 -6.37 14.97 -0.62
C GLU A 19 -5.62 16.26 -1.00
N THR A 20 -4.31 16.18 -1.25
CA THR A 20 -3.45 17.31 -1.56
C THR A 20 -2.61 17.04 -2.81
N ALA A 21 -3.28 16.65 -3.91
CA ALA A 21 -2.65 16.28 -5.17
C ALA A 21 -1.60 17.29 -5.70
N ALA A 22 -1.79 18.59 -5.46
CA ALA A 22 -0.85 19.64 -5.86
C ALA A 22 0.51 19.57 -5.13
N GLU A 23 0.59 18.89 -4.00
CA GLU A 23 1.81 18.67 -3.21
C GLU A 23 2.61 17.44 -3.70
N ILE A 24 2.10 16.69 -4.68
CA ILE A 24 2.80 15.55 -5.27
C ILE A 24 3.65 16.02 -6.45
N ASP A 25 4.90 16.36 -6.16
CA ASP A 25 5.94 16.70 -7.13
C ASP A 25 7.16 15.75 -7.06
N ASP A 26 8.15 15.96 -7.93
CA ASP A 26 9.34 15.12 -7.98
C ASP A 26 10.15 15.15 -6.68
N SER A 27 10.21 16.29 -6.00
CA SER A 27 10.94 16.46 -4.73
C SER A 27 10.28 15.68 -3.60
N SER A 28 8.97 15.87 -3.41
CA SER A 28 8.18 15.18 -2.38
C SER A 28 8.16 13.65 -2.55
N LEU A 29 8.29 13.17 -3.79
CA LEU A 29 8.37 11.74 -4.12
C LEU A 29 9.77 11.19 -3.90
N ALA A 30 10.82 11.99 -4.12
CA ALA A 30 12.19 11.60 -3.81
C ALA A 30 12.38 11.49 -2.29
N GLU A 31 11.90 12.48 -1.52
CA GLU A 31 11.92 12.46 -0.05
C GLU A 31 11.17 11.23 0.50
N TRP A 32 9.95 10.99 0.00
CA TRP A 32 9.19 9.80 0.39
C TRP A 32 9.93 8.50 0.04
N MET A 33 10.62 8.45 -1.11
CA MET A 33 11.37 7.27 -1.52
C MET A 33 12.53 6.98 -0.57
N GLU A 34 13.26 8.01 -0.12
CA GLU A 34 14.35 7.87 0.84
C GLU A 34 13.83 7.34 2.19
N GLU A 35 12.73 7.91 2.70
CA GLU A 35 12.07 7.44 3.91
C GLU A 35 11.58 5.99 3.78
N ALA A 36 10.91 5.67 2.67
CA ALA A 36 10.40 4.34 2.40
C ALA A 36 11.52 3.31 2.23
N PHE A 37 12.66 3.67 1.63
CA PHE A 37 13.81 2.77 1.55
C PHE A 37 14.45 2.50 2.90
N ALA A 38 14.48 3.49 3.81
CA ALA A 38 14.94 3.27 5.18
C ALA A 38 13.98 2.37 5.99
N ALA A 39 12.70 2.33 5.59
CA ALA A 39 11.64 1.56 6.23
C ALA A 39 11.64 0.06 5.91
N VAL A 40 12.02 -0.29 4.68
CA VAL A 40 11.94 -1.66 4.16
C VAL A 40 13.33 -2.28 4.02
N GLY A 41 13.36 -3.61 3.85
CA GLY A 41 14.58 -4.28 3.42
C GLY A 41 15.00 -3.84 2.01
N HIS A 42 16.28 -4.03 1.69
CA HIS A 42 16.84 -3.59 0.42
C HIS A 42 16.76 -4.65 -0.68
N ASP A 43 15.73 -5.50 -0.66
CA ASP A 43 15.55 -6.51 -1.70
C ASP A 43 14.86 -5.96 -2.96
N ARG A 44 14.96 -6.74 -4.04
CA ARG A 44 14.48 -6.37 -5.36
C ARG A 44 12.96 -6.23 -5.42
N ASP A 45 12.21 -7.07 -4.70
CA ASP A 45 10.76 -7.13 -4.74
C ASP A 45 10.16 -5.96 -3.95
N GLN A 46 10.72 -5.65 -2.79
CA GLN A 46 10.37 -4.46 -2.01
C GLN A 46 10.67 -3.19 -2.80
N ALA A 47 11.83 -3.08 -3.43
CA ALA A 47 12.16 -1.94 -4.29
C ALA A 47 11.23 -1.83 -5.51
N LYS A 48 10.71 -2.95 -6.03
CA LYS A 48 9.73 -2.94 -7.13
C LYS A 48 8.37 -2.45 -6.63
N ALA A 49 7.95 -2.88 -5.44
CA ALA A 49 6.70 -2.43 -4.82
C ALA A 49 6.74 -0.91 -4.53
N LEU A 50 7.82 -0.38 -3.95
CA LEU A 50 7.97 1.06 -3.69
C LEU A 50 7.92 1.90 -4.98
N ARG A 51 8.60 1.46 -6.05
CA ARG A 51 8.51 2.13 -7.36
C ARG A 51 7.09 2.09 -7.95
N ALA A 52 6.37 0.99 -7.74
CA ALA A 52 4.98 0.89 -8.14
C ALA A 52 4.10 1.86 -7.35
N ALA A 53 4.35 2.02 -6.04
CA ALA A 53 3.65 2.98 -5.19
C ALA A 53 3.81 4.41 -5.71
N ILE A 54 5.04 4.87 -6.01
CA ILE A 54 5.28 6.20 -6.60
C ILE A 54 4.50 6.41 -7.90
N ARG A 55 4.55 5.43 -8.80
CA ARG A 55 3.84 5.52 -10.08
C ARG A 55 2.33 5.64 -9.90
N PHE A 56 1.77 4.98 -8.90
CA PHE A 56 0.34 5.08 -8.57
C PHE A 56 0.01 6.40 -7.89
N ALA A 57 0.86 6.89 -6.99
CA ALA A 57 0.72 8.22 -6.41
C ALA A 57 0.69 9.32 -7.48
N ARG A 58 1.56 9.25 -8.50
CA ARG A 58 1.53 10.18 -9.64
C ARG A 58 0.22 10.13 -10.42
N LYS A 59 -0.32 8.93 -10.64
CA LYS A 59 -1.62 8.76 -11.30
C LYS A 59 -2.76 9.34 -10.47
N LEU A 60 -2.77 9.10 -9.16
CA LEU A 60 -3.75 9.67 -8.23
C LEU A 60 -3.68 11.20 -8.24
N ALA A 61 -2.48 11.76 -8.09
CA ALA A 61 -2.26 13.20 -8.13
C ALA A 61 -2.74 13.81 -9.45
N THR A 62 -2.46 13.16 -10.58
CA THR A 62 -2.95 13.62 -11.89
C THR A 62 -4.48 13.55 -11.98
N ARG A 63 -5.10 12.49 -11.45
CA ARG A 63 -6.57 12.31 -11.43
C ARG A 63 -7.28 13.36 -10.59
N TYR A 64 -6.66 13.81 -9.49
CA TYR A 64 -7.22 14.74 -8.52
C TYR A 64 -6.59 16.16 -8.59
N ALA A 65 -5.81 16.44 -9.64
CA ALA A 65 -5.18 17.74 -9.85
C ALA A 65 -6.19 18.90 -10.00
N SER A 66 -7.39 18.62 -10.53
CA SER A 66 -8.46 19.60 -10.72
C SER A 66 -9.42 19.70 -9.52
N GLY A 67 -9.21 18.91 -8.48
CA GLY A 67 -10.05 18.87 -7.29
C GLY A 67 -9.91 17.55 -6.55
N ALA A 68 -9.95 17.61 -5.22
CA ALA A 68 -9.90 16.44 -4.36
C ALA A 68 -11.08 15.48 -4.63
N SER A 69 -10.92 14.23 -4.20
CA SER A 69 -12.05 13.29 -4.22
C SER A 69 -13.22 13.85 -3.41
N HIS A 70 -14.43 13.71 -3.94
CA HIS A 70 -15.67 14.07 -3.25
C HIS A 70 -16.11 12.99 -2.23
N LEU A 71 -15.36 11.88 -2.16
CA LEU A 71 -15.66 10.74 -1.31
C LEU A 71 -15.08 10.97 0.10
N PRO A 72 -15.80 10.53 1.16
CA PRO A 72 -15.43 10.85 2.54
C PRO A 72 -14.20 10.10 3.06
N ASP A 73 -13.77 9.02 2.38
CA ASP A 73 -12.53 8.29 2.68
C ASP A 73 -11.63 8.32 1.45
N TRP A 74 -10.37 8.74 1.61
CA TRP A 74 -9.35 8.76 0.56
C TRP A 74 -9.17 7.39 -0.11
N ARG A 75 -9.43 6.29 0.62
CA ARG A 75 -9.39 4.93 0.08
C ARG A 75 -10.37 4.74 -1.08
N ASN A 76 -11.56 5.31 -0.96
CA ASN A 76 -12.54 5.27 -2.04
C ASN A 76 -12.04 6.03 -3.28
N GLY A 77 -11.23 7.08 -3.10
CA GLY A 77 -10.59 7.78 -4.22
C GLY A 77 -9.52 6.93 -4.92
N VAL A 78 -8.77 6.12 -4.16
CA VAL A 78 -7.84 5.15 -4.74
C VAL A 78 -8.61 4.09 -5.55
N ASP A 79 -9.70 3.57 -5.00
CA ASP A 79 -10.56 2.60 -5.69
C ASP A 79 -11.20 3.20 -6.95
N GLU A 80 -11.69 4.43 -6.88
CA GLU A 80 -12.26 5.15 -8.03
C GLU A 80 -11.22 5.32 -9.15
N ALA A 81 -9.98 5.69 -8.81
CA ALA A 81 -8.95 6.04 -9.78
C ALA A 81 -8.20 4.82 -10.35
N LEU A 82 -7.93 3.82 -9.51
CA LEU A 82 -7.01 2.71 -9.82
C LEU A 82 -7.64 1.33 -9.63
N GLY A 83 -8.82 1.25 -9.02
CA GLY A 83 -9.46 -0.01 -8.62
C GLY A 83 -8.58 -0.84 -7.69
N SER A 84 -8.85 -2.15 -7.65
CA SER A 84 -8.10 -3.10 -6.82
C SER A 84 -6.59 -3.10 -7.07
N ARG A 85 -6.15 -2.76 -8.28
CA ARG A 85 -4.72 -2.70 -8.62
C ARG A 85 -3.97 -1.59 -7.88
N GLY A 86 -4.65 -0.53 -7.46
CA GLY A 86 -4.03 0.56 -6.69
C GLY A 86 -3.33 0.07 -5.43
N TRP A 87 -3.80 -1.05 -4.88
CA TRP A 87 -3.38 -1.60 -3.60
C TRP A 87 -2.34 -2.71 -3.70
N GLU A 88 -2.01 -3.21 -4.89
CA GLU A 88 -0.99 -4.26 -5.03
C GLU A 88 0.38 -3.89 -4.43
N PRO A 89 0.88 -2.64 -4.47
CA PRO A 89 2.18 -2.32 -3.87
C PRO A 89 2.26 -2.63 -2.38
N GLN A 90 1.21 -2.30 -1.60
CA GLN A 90 1.16 -2.64 -0.18
C GLN A 90 1.02 -4.17 0.04
N LEU A 91 0.25 -4.86 -0.81
CA LEU A 91 0.10 -6.31 -0.70
C LEU A 91 1.41 -7.04 -1.02
N ASP A 92 2.17 -6.56 -2.00
CA ASP A 92 3.48 -7.12 -2.35
C ASP A 92 4.49 -6.95 -1.20
N LEU A 93 4.53 -5.78 -0.55
CA LEU A 93 5.37 -5.54 0.63
C LEU A 93 5.02 -6.51 1.76
N VAL A 94 3.73 -6.69 2.04
CA VAL A 94 3.22 -7.59 3.08
C VAL A 94 3.50 -9.05 2.75
N ARG A 95 3.22 -9.49 1.53
CA ARG A 95 3.47 -10.87 1.08
C ARG A 95 4.95 -11.21 1.22
N HIS A 96 5.83 -10.29 0.82
CA HIS A 96 7.27 -10.46 1.00
C HIS A 96 7.65 -10.57 2.48
N ALA A 97 7.17 -9.64 3.32
CA ALA A 97 7.45 -9.66 4.75
C ALA A 97 6.97 -10.96 5.42
N LEU A 98 5.77 -11.43 5.08
CA LEU A 98 5.22 -12.69 5.58
C LEU A 98 5.99 -13.92 5.09
N ALA A 99 6.53 -13.90 3.87
CA ALA A 99 7.35 -14.98 3.34
C ALA A 99 8.71 -15.08 4.06
N THR A 100 9.32 -13.93 4.39
CA THR A 100 10.64 -13.87 5.02
C THR A 100 10.55 -14.02 6.54
N SER A 101 9.53 -13.42 7.16
CA SER A 101 9.30 -13.46 8.61
C SER A 101 7.80 -13.55 8.89
N PRO A 102 7.24 -14.77 8.93
CA PRO A 102 5.82 -14.97 9.22
C PRO A 102 5.42 -14.32 10.54
N SER A 103 4.37 -13.50 10.51
CA SER A 103 3.84 -12.81 11.70
C SER A 103 2.31 -12.85 11.69
N ALA A 104 1.73 -13.37 12.77
CA ALA A 104 0.28 -13.42 12.94
C ALA A 104 -0.33 -12.01 13.06
N GLU A 105 0.37 -11.10 13.74
CA GLU A 105 -0.03 -9.70 13.88
C GLU A 105 -0.12 -9.01 12.52
N LEU A 106 0.92 -9.15 11.69
CA LEU A 106 0.94 -8.60 10.34
C LEU A 106 -0.17 -9.21 9.46
N PHE A 107 -0.37 -10.52 9.56
CA PHE A 107 -1.39 -11.23 8.79
C PHE A 107 -2.80 -10.74 9.14
N GLU A 108 -3.16 -10.68 10.42
CA GLU A 108 -4.49 -10.27 10.86
C GLU A 108 -4.74 -8.77 10.62
N ALA A 109 -3.73 -7.93 10.83
CA ALA A 109 -3.80 -6.50 10.50
C ALA A 109 -4.09 -6.29 9.00
N MET A 110 -3.46 -7.08 8.13
CA MET A 110 -3.69 -6.99 6.69
C MET A 110 -4.98 -7.62 6.23
N LYS A 111 -5.46 -8.67 6.89
CA LYS A 111 -6.80 -9.23 6.67
C LYS A 111 -7.89 -8.19 6.92
N ALA A 112 -7.79 -7.44 8.02
CA ALA A 112 -8.74 -6.38 8.35
C ALA A 112 -8.71 -5.25 7.29
N ARG A 113 -7.51 -4.81 6.90
CA ARG A 113 -7.31 -3.76 5.88
C ARG A 113 -7.79 -4.19 4.49
N HIS A 114 -7.46 -5.41 4.06
CA HIS A 114 -7.84 -5.93 2.74
C HIS A 114 -9.35 -6.04 2.60
N ARG A 115 -10.07 -6.45 3.65
CA ARG A 115 -11.54 -6.51 3.64
C ARG A 115 -12.16 -5.12 3.48
N ALA A 116 -11.60 -4.11 4.11
CA ALA A 116 -12.10 -2.73 4.03
C ALA A 116 -11.97 -2.14 2.62
N VAL A 117 -10.98 -2.60 1.85
CA VAL A 117 -10.61 -2.04 0.55
C VAL A 117 -11.14 -2.86 -0.62
N HIS A 118 -10.96 -4.18 -0.59
CA HIS A 118 -11.20 -5.02 -1.77
C HIS A 118 -12.55 -5.74 -1.75
N PHE A 119 -13.27 -5.73 -0.62
CA PHE A 119 -14.45 -6.57 -0.38
C PHE A 119 -14.26 -8.08 -0.69
N ASN A 120 -13.02 -8.51 -0.91
CA ASN A 120 -12.60 -9.88 -1.25
C ASN A 120 -11.86 -10.50 -0.07
N GLU A 121 -11.90 -11.83 -0.01
CA GLU A 121 -11.24 -12.60 1.04
C GLU A 121 -9.72 -12.53 0.92
N TRP A 122 -9.06 -12.15 2.01
CA TRP A 122 -7.61 -12.20 2.13
C TRP A 122 -7.15 -13.66 2.17
N MET A 123 -6.22 -14.03 1.29
CA MET A 123 -5.57 -15.35 1.26
C MET A 123 -6.57 -16.52 1.27
N GLU A 124 -7.55 -16.51 0.34
CA GLU A 124 -8.58 -17.57 0.24
C GLU A 124 -9.42 -17.76 1.53
N GLY A 125 -9.47 -16.74 2.40
CA GLY A 125 -10.27 -16.75 3.62
C GLY A 125 -9.69 -17.57 4.78
N VAL A 126 -8.46 -18.08 4.65
CA VAL A 126 -7.88 -18.98 5.66
C VAL A 126 -7.38 -18.24 6.91
N ALA A 127 -7.35 -18.94 8.05
CA ALA A 127 -6.72 -18.44 9.27
C ALA A 127 -5.18 -18.54 9.18
N TYR A 128 -4.46 -17.71 9.95
CA TYR A 128 -2.98 -17.68 9.94
C TYR A 128 -2.33 -19.06 10.11
N GLU A 129 -2.81 -19.88 11.05
CA GLU A 129 -2.24 -21.22 11.29
C GLU A 129 -2.41 -22.17 10.10
N ALA A 130 -3.56 -22.08 9.41
CA ALA A 130 -3.82 -22.87 8.21
C ALA A 130 -3.00 -22.37 7.01
N TRP A 131 -2.77 -21.06 6.91
CA TRP A 131 -1.91 -20.47 5.90
C TRP A 131 -0.44 -20.89 6.07
N ARG A 132 0.03 -21.02 7.32
CA ARG A 132 1.42 -21.36 7.65
C ARG A 132 1.74 -22.86 7.54
N ALA A 133 0.73 -23.72 7.56
CA ALA A 133 0.93 -25.17 7.51
C ALA A 133 1.69 -25.58 6.22
N PRO A 134 2.62 -26.54 6.27
CA PRO A 134 3.23 -27.10 5.06
C PRO A 134 2.13 -27.68 4.18
N ARG A 135 2.03 -27.22 2.92
CA ARG A 135 1.16 -27.80 1.90
C ARG A 135 1.72 -29.14 1.41
#